data_AF-A0A497QF77-F1
#
_entry.id   AF-A0A497QF77-F1
#
_cell.length_a   1.000
_cell.length_b   1.000
_cell.length_c   1.000
_cell.angle_alpha   90.00
_cell.angle_beta   90.00
_cell.angle_gamma   90.00
#
_symmetry.space_group_name_H-M   'P 1'
#
loop_
_entity.id
_entity.type
_entity.pdbx_description
1 polymer ?
#
loop_
_entity_poly.entity_id
_entity_poly.type
_entity_poly.pdbx_seq_one_letter_code
_entity_poly.pdbx_strand_id
1 'polypeptide(L)'
;MEKELVPEIHDILKLTGPSKYHECPNNCPELQTIKNSLIYKALKHHCVWKSQKNNKHKSKHKNCICYPIDSNLFALALADDRASIISRRLQDIYFSRRVFKIWKDDKMSEEDQIKARKEPQPKNILLLDEIASCKDENAFTLFENHKKEFEERSESAGQCPFASLYTHSMLTKYWYNFFIRNTSHFGIPKVIQKSDDALKLKESILKTKKIIFLRLKLNTRTKLARLRDVKLIKDVPKLLMELSNELGSAIYNLGNETLLVCPQTKSEIIENKISSKLTSNYFIELIKEESYLYDNNHDHSGNNHDHSGNIQDSLSDNFPKLFKSFNKTIYPILEEKIKPDSNNEASRNNIICDLCQMASSTKIYEKGQTKEHLCDSCYLFRTEAERATSFASWGEEDIACFINFSIDVAKVISFLVDRFNDIFKDKLSNKDQNLSSSDLGFSILNEFLEDYNRFLSAFRQRILNEEKYKETKNHEKISDNFIIIKLERLSEMIQILNIYKKLITDFFPKFKETKESPIKLAISCSHVKFPFFEHWRYLENPKNDVEVMLVGRRGKMSIKLKQLDALLDLKLENKTAIEKLAKIAETSEQLAWMQIFSSEGIKNHPKLQEALRKGLKLSDLLTYVKIKSD
;
A
#
# COMPACT_ATOMS: atom_id res chain seq x y z
N MET A 1 32.91 5.89 3.63
CA MET A 1 31.82 5.32 2.82
C MET A 1 31.99 5.81 1.40
N GLU A 2 32.01 4.93 0.41
CA GLU A 2 31.87 5.36 -0.99
C GLU A 2 30.53 6.09 -1.13
N LYS A 3 30.53 7.22 -1.85
CA LYS A 3 29.28 7.95 -2.09
C LYS A 3 28.39 7.10 -3.00
N GLU A 4 27.15 6.85 -2.59
CA GLU A 4 26.19 6.05 -3.36
C GLU A 4 25.43 6.93 -4.37
N LEU A 5 25.10 6.38 -5.54
CA LEU A 5 24.15 7.02 -6.47
C LEU A 5 22.79 7.21 -5.78
N VAL A 6 22.07 8.25 -6.20
CA VAL A 6 20.66 8.48 -5.82
C VAL A 6 19.77 8.12 -7.03
N PRO A 7 19.18 6.92 -7.08
CA PRO A 7 18.36 6.48 -8.21
C PRO A 7 17.14 7.37 -8.47
N GLU A 8 16.58 8.00 -7.44
CA GLU A 8 15.33 8.74 -7.51
C GLU A 8 15.42 9.93 -8.49
N ILE A 9 16.59 10.56 -8.60
CA ILE A 9 16.83 11.70 -9.49
C ILE A 9 17.15 11.31 -10.94
N HIS A 10 17.27 10.02 -11.26
CA HIS A 10 17.78 9.55 -12.57
C HIS A 10 17.08 10.22 -13.77
N ASP A 11 15.79 10.49 -13.65
CA ASP A 11 14.93 11.07 -14.68
C ASP A 11 14.50 12.53 -14.40
N ILE A 12 15.13 13.25 -13.46
CA ILE A 12 14.77 14.65 -13.13
C ILE A 12 14.79 15.60 -14.34
N LEU A 13 15.62 15.29 -15.34
CA LEU A 13 15.65 16.02 -16.62
C LEU A 13 14.33 15.96 -17.39
N LYS A 14 13.42 15.02 -17.11
CA LYS A 14 12.07 15.04 -17.67
C LYS A 14 11.31 16.29 -17.22
N LEU A 15 11.64 16.90 -16.08
CA LEU A 15 11.00 18.12 -15.59
C LEU A 15 11.52 19.40 -16.29
N THR A 16 12.63 19.34 -17.03
CA THR A 16 13.27 20.53 -17.61
C THR A 16 12.69 20.97 -18.96
N GLY A 17 11.73 20.26 -19.55
CA GLY A 17 11.17 20.67 -20.83
C GLY A 17 10.09 19.79 -21.48
N PRO A 18 9.76 20.09 -22.75
CA PRO A 18 8.69 19.44 -23.52
C PRO A 18 9.03 18.02 -23.95
N SER A 19 10.30 17.61 -23.84
CA SER A 19 10.76 16.42 -24.52
C SER A 19 10.15 15.16 -23.91
N LYS A 20 9.56 14.37 -24.81
CA LYS A 20 9.13 12.98 -24.60
C LYS A 20 10.29 12.07 -24.16
N TYR A 21 11.53 12.50 -24.40
CA TYR A 21 12.77 11.83 -24.05
C TYR A 21 13.61 12.83 -23.24
N HIS A 22 14.05 12.53 -22.03
CA HIS A 22 15.08 13.37 -21.41
C HIS A 22 16.29 13.43 -22.37
N GLU A 23 16.90 14.60 -22.48
CA GLU A 23 18.08 14.78 -23.30
C GLU A 23 19.27 14.06 -22.63
N CYS A 24 20.17 13.48 -23.43
CA CYS A 24 21.45 13.05 -22.90
C CYS A 24 22.08 14.26 -22.18
N PRO A 25 22.56 14.13 -20.92
CA PRO A 25 23.07 15.27 -20.16
C PRO A 25 24.27 15.94 -20.85
N ASN A 26 24.94 15.26 -21.79
CA ASN A 26 25.99 15.84 -22.63
C ASN A 26 25.48 16.93 -23.62
N ASN A 27 24.16 17.08 -23.82
CA ASN A 27 23.60 18.18 -24.62
C ASN A 27 23.06 19.33 -23.77
N CYS A 28 23.23 19.27 -22.46
CA CYS A 28 22.92 20.37 -21.58
C CYS A 28 24.25 21.06 -21.23
N PRO A 29 24.61 22.17 -21.90
CA PRO A 29 25.82 22.94 -21.57
C PRO A 29 25.91 23.27 -20.08
N GLU A 30 24.75 23.55 -19.46
CA GLU A 30 24.60 23.89 -18.05
C GLU A 30 25.13 22.78 -17.13
N LEU A 31 24.99 21.51 -17.54
CA LEU A 31 25.38 20.36 -16.73
C LEU A 31 26.84 19.91 -16.93
N GLN A 32 27.58 20.52 -17.85
CA GLN A 32 28.97 20.13 -18.11
C GLN A 32 29.92 20.42 -16.93
N THR A 33 29.53 21.36 -16.07
CA THR A 33 30.24 21.72 -14.84
C THR A 33 30.27 20.57 -13.82
N ILE A 34 29.25 19.71 -13.81
CA ILE A 34 29.10 18.60 -12.87
C ILE A 34 29.40 17.22 -13.50
N LYS A 35 30.10 17.17 -14.64
CA LYS A 35 30.36 15.93 -15.40
C LYS A 35 30.96 14.75 -14.61
N ASN A 36 31.62 15.03 -13.49
CA ASN A 36 32.25 14.06 -12.60
C ASN A 36 31.42 13.73 -11.34
N SER A 37 30.23 14.32 -11.20
CA SER A 37 29.35 14.11 -10.04
C SER A 37 28.52 12.83 -10.17
N LEU A 38 28.02 12.35 -9.04
CA LEU A 38 27.09 11.22 -9.00
C LEU A 38 25.72 11.58 -9.59
N ILE A 39 25.30 12.84 -9.44
CA ILE A 39 24.10 13.37 -10.10
C ILE A 39 24.24 13.18 -11.62
N TYR A 40 25.31 13.68 -12.21
CA TYR A 40 25.53 13.59 -13.67
C TYR A 40 25.58 12.13 -14.14
N LYS A 41 26.17 11.26 -13.33
CA LYS A 41 26.20 9.82 -13.60
C LYS A 41 24.80 9.20 -13.59
N ALA A 42 23.94 9.54 -12.62
CA ALA A 42 22.55 9.06 -12.60
C ALA A 42 21.77 9.49 -13.87
N LEU A 43 21.99 10.72 -14.34
CA LEU A 43 21.37 11.25 -15.56
C LEU A 43 21.79 10.52 -16.85
N LYS A 44 22.92 9.79 -16.84
CA LYS A 44 23.43 9.06 -18.02
C LYS A 44 22.77 7.69 -18.24
N HIS A 45 21.89 7.22 -17.38
CA HIS A 45 21.39 5.84 -17.44
C HIS A 45 20.73 5.46 -18.79
N HIS A 46 20.04 6.39 -19.46
CA HIS A 46 19.48 6.15 -20.81
C HIS A 46 20.52 6.05 -21.94
N CYS A 47 21.74 6.55 -21.72
CA CYS A 47 22.83 6.46 -22.69
C CYS A 47 23.41 5.05 -22.77
N VAL A 48 23.20 4.22 -21.74
CA VAL A 48 23.71 2.85 -21.65
C VAL A 48 23.19 2.02 -22.83
N TRP A 49 21.87 1.99 -23.04
CA TRP A 49 21.26 1.15 -24.10
C TRP A 49 21.27 1.79 -25.49
N LYS A 50 21.31 3.13 -25.59
CA LYS A 50 21.14 3.87 -26.85
C LYS A 50 22.41 4.01 -27.69
N SER A 51 23.58 3.73 -27.13
CA SER A 51 24.87 4.01 -27.77
C SER A 51 25.19 3.15 -29.01
N GLN A 52 24.41 2.09 -29.30
CA GLN A 52 24.60 1.22 -30.47
C GLN A 52 23.47 1.22 -31.49
N LYS A 53 22.20 1.12 -31.06
CA LYS A 53 21.08 0.85 -31.99
C LYS A 53 20.61 2.06 -32.79
N ASN A 54 20.99 3.28 -32.41
CA ASN A 54 20.54 4.48 -33.09
C ASN A 54 21.73 5.26 -33.64
N ASN A 55 21.95 5.17 -34.97
CA ASN A 55 22.68 6.21 -35.70
C ASN A 55 22.13 7.60 -35.34
N LYS A 56 20.84 7.71 -34.98
CA LYS A 56 20.20 8.92 -34.46
C LYS A 56 20.75 9.43 -33.12
N HIS A 57 21.21 8.58 -32.20
CA HIS A 57 21.80 9.02 -30.93
C HIS A 57 23.23 9.52 -31.17
N LYS A 58 24.04 8.78 -31.94
CA LYS A 58 25.37 9.24 -32.36
C LYS A 58 25.32 10.50 -33.24
N SER A 59 24.34 10.60 -34.14
CA SER A 59 24.19 11.75 -35.05
C SER A 59 23.68 13.00 -34.33
N LYS A 60 22.79 12.84 -33.33
CA LYS A 60 22.30 13.96 -32.51
C LYS A 60 23.23 14.32 -31.35
N HIS A 61 24.07 13.40 -30.88
CA HIS A 61 24.89 13.55 -29.68
C HIS A 61 26.33 13.10 -29.94
N LYS A 62 27.02 13.81 -30.85
CA LYS A 62 28.37 13.47 -31.33
C LYS A 62 29.41 13.28 -30.21
N ASN A 63 29.18 13.86 -29.03
CA ASN A 63 30.11 13.85 -27.90
C ASN A 63 29.70 12.93 -26.75
N CYS A 64 28.64 12.10 -26.90
CA CYS A 64 28.20 11.23 -25.81
C CYS A 64 29.08 9.98 -25.67
N ILE A 65 30.11 10.08 -24.82
CA ILE A 65 30.90 8.94 -24.36
C ILE A 65 30.29 8.42 -23.04
N CYS A 66 29.59 7.29 -23.12
CA CYS A 66 29.01 6.63 -21.95
C CYS A 66 29.95 5.56 -21.37
N TYR A 67 30.77 4.92 -22.19
CA TYR A 67 31.60 3.78 -21.80
C TYR A 67 33.07 4.19 -21.58
N PRO A 68 33.78 3.58 -20.62
CA PRO A 68 33.34 2.48 -19.75
C PRO A 68 32.30 2.91 -18.69
N ILE A 69 31.43 1.97 -18.28
CA ILE A 69 30.45 2.17 -17.19
C ILE A 69 30.76 1.23 -16.03
N ASP A 70 30.37 1.60 -14.82
CA ASP A 70 30.47 0.72 -13.65
C ASP A 70 29.18 -0.03 -13.34
N SER A 71 29.25 -0.92 -12.36
CA SER A 71 28.11 -1.74 -11.89
C SER A 71 26.91 -0.89 -11.47
N ASN A 72 27.16 0.26 -10.83
CA ASN A 72 26.12 1.18 -10.37
C ASN A 72 25.32 1.77 -11.53
N LEU A 73 25.99 2.31 -12.56
CA LEU A 73 25.30 2.86 -13.72
C LEU A 73 24.58 1.77 -14.53
N PHE A 74 25.18 0.58 -14.67
CA PHE A 74 24.53 -0.56 -15.31
C PHE A 74 23.26 -1.00 -14.58
N ALA A 75 23.33 -1.17 -13.25
CA ALA A 75 22.19 -1.56 -12.44
C ALA A 75 21.07 -0.53 -12.47
N LEU A 76 21.40 0.77 -12.46
CA LEU A 76 20.40 1.84 -12.58
C LEU A 76 19.68 1.80 -13.92
N ALA A 77 20.42 1.62 -15.03
CA ALA A 77 19.82 1.51 -16.36
C ALA A 77 18.98 0.24 -16.52
N LEU A 78 19.33 -0.85 -15.82
CA LEU A 78 18.54 -2.09 -15.81
C LEU A 78 17.28 -1.94 -14.94
N ALA A 79 17.39 -1.24 -13.82
CA ALA A 79 16.28 -0.94 -12.93
C ALA A 79 15.21 -0.06 -13.61
N ASP A 80 15.63 1.01 -14.29
CA ASP A 80 14.75 1.87 -15.10
C ASP A 80 14.00 1.05 -16.18
N ASP A 81 14.70 0.11 -16.81
CA ASP A 81 14.12 -0.78 -17.81
C ASP A 81 13.06 -1.74 -17.22
N ARG A 82 13.17 -2.12 -15.95
CA ARG A 82 12.17 -2.95 -15.26
C ARG A 82 11.01 -2.12 -14.70
N ALA A 83 11.26 -0.91 -14.20
CA ALA A 83 10.23 0.00 -13.74
C ALA A 83 9.29 0.48 -14.87
N SER A 84 9.81 0.57 -16.10
CA SER A 84 9.07 1.08 -17.28
C SER A 84 8.32 0.03 -18.11
N ILE A 85 8.26 -1.24 -17.67
CA ILE A 85 7.59 -2.33 -18.43
C ILE A 85 6.13 -1.98 -18.74
N ILE A 86 5.38 -1.52 -17.74
CA ILE A 86 3.97 -1.19 -17.88
C ILE A 86 3.76 0.05 -18.76
N SER A 87 4.61 1.06 -18.62
CA SER A 87 4.53 2.26 -19.46
C SER A 87 4.65 1.96 -20.95
N ARG A 88 5.45 0.94 -21.30
CA ARG A 88 5.63 0.47 -22.67
C ARG A 88 4.45 -0.39 -23.13
N ARG A 89 3.89 -1.22 -22.25
CA ARG A 89 2.75 -2.10 -22.55
C ARG A 89 1.47 -1.30 -22.80
N LEU A 90 1.22 -0.27 -21.99
CA LEU A 90 0.04 0.59 -22.08
C LEU A 90 0.26 1.83 -22.97
N GLN A 91 1.31 1.81 -23.78
CA GLN A 91 1.70 2.92 -24.64
C GLN A 91 0.60 3.25 -25.65
N ASP A 92 0.34 4.55 -25.80
CA ASP A 92 -0.58 5.14 -26.77
C ASP A 92 -2.06 4.76 -26.56
N ILE A 93 -2.42 4.18 -25.40
CA ILE A 93 -3.82 3.97 -24.99
C ILE A 93 -4.50 5.31 -24.68
N TYR A 94 -3.78 6.21 -23.98
CA TYR A 94 -4.29 7.50 -23.55
C TYR A 94 -3.20 8.56 -23.56
N PHE A 95 -3.53 9.76 -24.05
CA PHE A 95 -2.59 10.88 -24.04
C PHE A 95 -2.85 11.76 -22.83
N SER A 96 -1.85 11.86 -21.95
CA SER A 96 -1.76 12.93 -20.96
C SER A 96 -0.29 13.16 -20.60
N ARG A 97 0.04 14.41 -20.25
CA ARG A 97 1.35 14.78 -19.68
C ARG A 97 1.34 14.71 -18.16
N ARG A 98 0.16 14.77 -17.56
CA ARG A 98 -0.07 14.55 -16.13
C ARG A 98 -0.42 13.09 -15.87
N VAL A 99 -0.15 12.63 -14.66
CA VAL A 99 -0.64 11.32 -14.23
C VAL A 99 -2.17 11.25 -14.36
N PHE A 100 -2.68 10.14 -14.88
CA PHE A 100 -4.10 9.83 -15.00
C PHE A 100 -4.42 8.64 -14.10
N LYS A 101 -5.23 8.88 -13.08
CA LYS A 101 -5.53 7.93 -12.01
C LYS A 101 -6.91 7.35 -12.20
N ILE A 102 -6.99 6.09 -12.61
CA ILE A 102 -8.25 5.45 -13.03
C ILE A 102 -9.28 5.27 -11.91
N TRP A 103 -8.82 5.28 -10.66
CA TRP A 103 -9.68 5.27 -9.48
C TRP A 103 -10.27 6.64 -9.13
N LYS A 104 -9.83 7.70 -9.83
CA LYS A 104 -10.14 9.10 -9.51
C LYS A 104 -10.65 9.90 -10.70
N ASP A 105 -9.94 9.86 -11.81
CA ASP A 105 -10.10 10.78 -12.92
C ASP A 105 -11.10 10.28 -13.96
N ASP A 106 -11.75 11.22 -14.62
CA ASP A 106 -12.55 10.99 -15.81
C ASP A 106 -11.74 11.28 -17.07
N LYS A 107 -12.00 10.51 -18.13
CA LYS A 107 -11.29 10.61 -19.41
C LYS A 107 -11.51 11.98 -20.03
N MET A 108 -10.43 12.64 -20.46
CA MET A 108 -10.50 13.88 -21.23
C MET A 108 -11.15 13.63 -22.59
N SER A 109 -11.87 14.63 -23.10
CA SER A 109 -12.35 14.62 -24.48
C SER A 109 -11.19 14.45 -25.47
N GLU A 110 -11.44 13.88 -26.65
CA GLU A 110 -10.39 13.76 -27.67
C GLU A 110 -9.88 15.14 -28.12
N GLU A 111 -10.75 16.16 -28.16
CA GLU A 111 -10.37 17.54 -28.47
C GLU A 111 -9.38 18.12 -27.45
N ASP A 112 -9.61 17.91 -26.16
CA ASP A 112 -8.71 18.41 -25.11
C ASP A 112 -7.37 17.67 -25.13
N GLN A 113 -7.37 16.37 -25.46
CA GLN A 113 -6.13 15.63 -25.69
C GLN A 113 -5.36 16.20 -26.90
N ILE A 114 -6.03 16.56 -27.99
CA ILE A 114 -5.42 17.19 -29.17
C ILE A 114 -4.83 18.56 -28.81
N LYS A 115 -5.54 19.37 -28.03
CA LYS A 115 -5.04 20.68 -27.54
C LYS A 115 -3.78 20.49 -26.68
N ALA A 116 -3.83 19.58 -25.70
CA ALA A 116 -2.70 19.28 -24.83
C ALA A 116 -1.45 18.76 -25.59
N ARG A 117 -1.64 18.06 -26.72
CA ARG A 117 -0.53 17.65 -27.62
C ARG A 117 0.19 18.83 -28.25
N LYS A 118 -0.57 19.87 -28.63
CA LYS A 118 -0.06 21.03 -29.38
C LYS A 118 0.57 22.11 -28.48
N GLU A 119 0.27 22.10 -27.19
CA GLU A 119 0.76 23.11 -26.26
C GLU A 119 2.30 23.04 -26.10
N PRO A 120 3.05 24.10 -26.47
CA PRO A 120 4.49 24.15 -26.26
C PRO A 120 4.79 24.17 -24.77
N GLN A 121 5.90 23.56 -24.34
CA GLN A 121 6.39 23.70 -22.97
C GLN A 121 7.72 24.43 -22.99
N PRO A 122 7.86 25.50 -22.22
CA PRO A 122 9.14 26.18 -22.09
C PRO A 122 10.15 25.25 -21.42
N LYS A 123 11.42 25.39 -21.82
CA LYS A 123 12.54 24.75 -21.10
C LYS A 123 12.64 25.41 -19.72
N ASN A 124 12.64 24.62 -18.65
CA ASN A 124 12.85 25.13 -17.28
C ASN A 124 14.35 25.27 -17.02
N ILE A 125 14.90 26.41 -17.42
CA ILE A 125 16.34 26.73 -17.28
C ILE A 125 16.74 26.78 -15.79
N LEU A 126 15.87 27.31 -14.93
CA LEU A 126 16.14 27.44 -13.49
C LEU A 126 16.42 26.08 -12.83
N LEU A 127 15.69 25.03 -13.23
CA LEU A 127 15.94 23.67 -12.73
C LEU A 127 17.29 23.12 -13.20
N LEU A 128 17.74 23.45 -14.42
CA LEU A 128 19.06 23.03 -14.90
C LEU A 128 20.18 23.69 -14.09
N ASP A 129 20.03 24.97 -13.77
CA ASP A 129 20.99 25.69 -12.91
C ASP A 129 21.00 25.13 -11.48
N GLU A 130 19.83 24.76 -10.96
CA GLU A 130 19.71 24.08 -9.66
C GLU A 130 20.41 22.71 -9.66
N ILE A 131 20.20 21.88 -10.68
CA ILE A 131 20.90 20.60 -10.84
C ILE A 131 22.41 20.83 -10.95
N ALA A 132 22.87 21.80 -11.74
CA ALA A 132 24.28 22.10 -11.95
C ALA A 132 24.99 22.65 -10.70
N SER A 133 24.25 23.30 -9.80
CA SER A 133 24.78 23.81 -8.53
C SER A 133 24.61 22.84 -7.35
N CYS A 134 23.83 21.77 -7.52
CA CYS A 134 23.59 20.77 -6.49
C CYS A 134 24.84 19.92 -6.23
N LYS A 135 25.23 19.79 -4.96
CA LYS A 135 26.26 18.84 -4.52
C LYS A 135 25.67 17.44 -4.40
N ASP A 136 26.49 16.41 -4.61
CA ASP A 136 26.05 15.00 -4.53
C ASP A 136 25.38 14.64 -3.20
N GLU A 137 25.85 15.19 -2.08
CA GLU A 137 25.26 14.97 -0.75
C GLU A 137 23.83 15.53 -0.61
N ASN A 138 23.44 16.46 -1.49
CA ASN A 138 22.13 17.08 -1.54
C ASN A 138 21.25 16.52 -2.68
N ALA A 139 21.70 15.50 -3.39
CA ALA A 139 20.95 14.94 -4.53
C ALA A 139 19.56 14.42 -4.13
N PHE A 140 19.42 13.81 -2.94
CA PHE A 140 18.11 13.39 -2.43
C PHE A 140 17.24 14.59 -2.03
N THR A 141 17.82 15.63 -1.43
CA THR A 141 17.10 16.88 -1.14
C THR A 141 16.58 17.54 -2.41
N LEU A 142 17.36 17.51 -3.50
CA LEU A 142 16.91 17.98 -4.82
C LEU A 142 15.69 17.20 -5.32
N PHE A 143 15.65 15.88 -5.12
CA PHE A 143 14.46 15.08 -5.43
C PHE A 143 13.24 15.50 -4.59
N GLU A 144 13.41 15.64 -3.27
CA GLU A 144 12.30 16.02 -2.37
C GLU A 144 11.78 17.44 -2.66
N ASN A 145 12.66 18.39 -3.03
CA ASN A 145 12.26 19.75 -3.41
C ASN A 145 11.32 19.79 -4.62
N HIS A 146 11.48 18.84 -5.56
CA HIS A 146 10.68 18.72 -6.79
C HIS A 146 9.66 17.58 -6.73
N LYS A 147 9.39 17.05 -5.53
CA LYS A 147 8.54 15.87 -5.34
C LYS A 147 7.15 16.05 -5.96
N LYS A 148 6.56 17.23 -5.80
CA LYS A 148 5.22 17.54 -6.34
C LYS A 148 5.21 17.45 -7.87
N GLU A 149 6.24 17.98 -8.52
CA GLU A 149 6.41 17.93 -9.97
C GLU A 149 6.60 16.50 -10.46
N PHE A 150 7.35 15.68 -9.71
CA PHE A 150 7.48 14.24 -9.96
C PHE A 150 6.13 13.50 -9.81
N GLU A 151 5.31 13.85 -8.82
CA GLU A 151 4.00 13.25 -8.57
C GLU A 151 2.96 13.66 -9.62
N GLU A 152 3.00 14.90 -10.11
CA GLU A 152 2.04 15.41 -11.10
C GLU A 152 2.39 14.98 -12.53
N ARG A 153 3.68 14.93 -12.87
CA ARG A 153 4.13 14.54 -14.21
C ARG A 153 4.02 13.04 -14.40
N SER A 154 3.42 12.60 -15.51
CA SER A 154 3.46 11.18 -15.88
C SER A 154 4.87 10.76 -16.32
N GLU A 155 5.27 9.54 -15.98
CA GLU A 155 6.58 8.95 -16.35
C GLU A 155 6.86 9.06 -17.85
N SER A 156 5.89 8.63 -18.67
CA SER A 156 5.94 8.68 -20.13
C SER A 156 4.98 9.75 -20.65
N ALA A 157 5.34 11.02 -20.42
CA ALA A 157 4.56 12.18 -20.80
C ALA A 157 4.07 12.12 -22.26
N GLY A 158 2.75 12.06 -22.41
CA GLY A 158 2.05 12.00 -23.68
C GLY A 158 1.93 10.60 -24.30
N GLN A 159 2.23 9.52 -23.56
CA GLN A 159 2.10 8.15 -24.08
C GLN A 159 1.49 7.16 -23.11
N CYS A 160 1.94 7.18 -21.87
CA CYS A 160 1.41 6.31 -20.83
C CYS A 160 1.34 7.11 -19.52
N PRO A 161 0.18 7.70 -19.22
CA PRO A 161 0.01 8.56 -18.06
C PRO A 161 -0.37 7.81 -16.78
N PHE A 162 -0.38 6.48 -16.76
CA PHE A 162 -0.94 5.72 -15.64
C PHE A 162 0.00 5.57 -14.43
N ALA A 163 1.23 6.07 -14.54
CA ALA A 163 2.19 6.16 -13.44
C ALA A 163 2.85 7.54 -13.45
N SER A 164 2.99 8.14 -12.27
CA SER A 164 3.76 9.36 -12.11
C SER A 164 5.26 9.10 -12.26
N LEU A 165 6.01 10.16 -12.51
CA LEU A 165 7.46 10.08 -12.53
C LEU A 165 8.01 9.73 -11.14
N TYR A 166 7.33 10.18 -10.08
CA TYR A 166 7.62 9.79 -8.70
C TYR A 166 7.58 8.27 -8.52
N THR A 167 6.46 7.64 -8.88
CA THR A 167 6.28 6.18 -8.73
C THR A 167 7.31 5.40 -9.55
N HIS A 168 7.60 5.85 -10.77
CA HIS A 168 8.67 5.27 -11.59
C HIS A 168 10.03 5.38 -10.90
N SER A 169 10.42 6.56 -10.42
CA SER A 169 11.67 6.77 -9.68
C SER A 169 11.79 5.90 -8.44
N MET A 170 10.71 5.72 -7.68
CA MET A 170 10.71 4.86 -6.50
C MET A 170 10.84 3.38 -6.88
N LEU A 171 10.16 2.92 -7.93
CA LEU A 171 10.33 1.56 -8.46
C LEU A 171 11.74 1.32 -9.00
N THR A 172 12.32 2.28 -9.73
CA THR A 172 13.71 2.25 -10.18
C THR A 172 14.65 2.12 -8.98
N LYS A 173 14.43 2.88 -7.89
CA LYS A 173 15.21 2.74 -6.65
C LYS A 173 15.13 1.32 -6.08
N TYR A 174 13.93 0.74 -5.98
CA TYR A 174 13.75 -0.61 -5.43
C TYR A 174 14.47 -1.68 -6.27
N TRP A 175 14.32 -1.60 -7.60
CA TRP A 175 15.03 -2.50 -8.52
C TRP A 175 16.54 -2.28 -8.50
N TYR A 176 17.00 -1.02 -8.41
CA TYR A 176 18.42 -0.69 -8.30
C TYR A 176 19.04 -1.31 -7.05
N ASN A 177 18.40 -1.11 -5.88
CA ASN A 177 18.85 -1.69 -4.62
C ASN A 177 18.90 -3.22 -4.70
N PHE A 178 17.91 -3.83 -5.34
CA PHE A 178 17.89 -5.27 -5.58
C PHE A 178 19.08 -5.73 -6.43
N PHE A 179 19.35 -5.09 -7.56
CA PHE A 179 20.47 -5.47 -8.43
C PHE A 179 21.84 -5.25 -7.77
N ILE A 180 22.03 -4.15 -7.06
CA ILE A 180 23.31 -3.83 -6.41
C ILE A 180 23.63 -4.75 -5.24
N ARG A 181 22.64 -5.08 -4.41
CA ARG A 181 22.82 -6.05 -3.31
C ARG A 181 23.14 -7.47 -3.82
N ASN A 182 22.82 -7.76 -5.08
CA ASN A 182 22.88 -9.09 -5.66
C ASN A 182 23.75 -9.17 -6.92
N THR A 183 24.75 -8.29 -7.06
CA THR A 183 25.65 -8.25 -8.24
C THR A 183 26.28 -9.60 -8.57
N SER A 184 26.68 -10.36 -7.56
CA SER A 184 27.25 -11.72 -7.72
C SER A 184 26.26 -12.71 -8.37
N HIS A 185 24.99 -12.69 -7.97
CA HIS A 185 23.94 -13.54 -8.57
C HIS A 185 23.74 -13.24 -10.05
N PHE A 186 23.75 -11.95 -10.39
CA PHE A 186 23.55 -11.46 -11.74
C PHE A 186 24.83 -11.45 -12.59
N GLY A 187 26.00 -11.69 -12.00
CA GLY A 187 27.28 -11.62 -12.70
C GLY A 187 27.60 -10.21 -13.21
N ILE A 188 27.17 -9.15 -12.49
CA ILE A 188 27.42 -7.77 -12.89
C ILE A 188 28.89 -7.42 -12.56
N PRO A 189 29.75 -7.17 -13.57
CA PRO A 189 31.15 -6.84 -13.32
C PRO A 189 31.29 -5.41 -12.77
N LYS A 190 32.42 -5.13 -12.10
CA LYS A 190 32.71 -3.78 -11.58
C LYS A 190 32.75 -2.72 -12.68
N VAL A 191 33.26 -3.08 -13.86
CA VAL A 191 33.40 -2.18 -15.02
C VAL A 191 33.02 -2.94 -16.29
N ILE A 192 32.24 -2.30 -17.15
CA ILE A 192 31.86 -2.78 -18.49
C ILE A 192 32.47 -1.83 -19.53
N GLN A 193 33.33 -2.37 -20.39
CA GLN A 193 34.14 -1.57 -21.31
C GLN A 193 33.37 -1.14 -22.56
N LYS A 194 32.47 -1.98 -23.07
CA LYS A 194 31.77 -1.75 -24.35
C LYS A 194 30.26 -1.91 -24.20
N SER A 195 29.52 -1.25 -25.07
CA SER A 195 28.06 -1.35 -25.08
C SER A 195 27.54 -2.73 -25.48
N ASP A 196 28.22 -3.43 -26.41
CA ASP A 196 27.88 -4.82 -26.76
C ASP A 196 27.88 -5.73 -25.53
N ASP A 197 28.89 -5.58 -24.67
CA ASP A 197 29.04 -6.39 -23.46
C ASP A 197 27.90 -6.09 -22.46
N ALA A 198 27.52 -4.82 -22.32
CA ALA A 198 26.38 -4.43 -21.49
C ALA A 198 25.05 -4.99 -22.03
N LEU A 199 24.82 -4.96 -23.33
CA LEU A 199 23.60 -5.52 -23.94
C LEU A 199 23.55 -7.04 -23.80
N LYS A 200 24.65 -7.74 -24.08
CA LYS A 200 24.74 -9.19 -23.86
C LYS A 200 24.50 -9.56 -22.40
N LEU A 201 25.06 -8.79 -21.46
CA LEU A 201 24.85 -9.00 -20.03
C LEU A 201 23.38 -8.75 -19.65
N LYS A 202 22.77 -7.65 -20.13
CA LYS A 202 21.34 -7.37 -19.93
C LYS A 202 20.48 -8.52 -20.42
N GLU A 203 20.67 -8.97 -21.66
CA GLU A 203 19.89 -10.06 -22.25
C GLU A 203 20.08 -11.37 -21.49
N SER A 204 21.31 -11.69 -21.10
CA SER A 204 21.64 -12.84 -20.26
C SER A 204 20.90 -12.78 -18.92
N ILE A 205 20.95 -11.64 -18.21
CA ILE A 205 20.24 -11.45 -16.95
C ILE A 205 18.74 -11.65 -17.14
N LEU A 206 18.13 -10.97 -18.12
CA LEU A 206 16.68 -11.01 -18.31
C LEU A 206 16.18 -12.42 -18.65
N LYS A 207 16.87 -13.13 -19.54
CA LYS A 207 16.43 -14.44 -20.07
C LYS A 207 16.81 -15.63 -19.20
N THR A 208 17.94 -15.56 -18.48
CA THR A 208 18.50 -16.74 -17.80
C THR A 208 18.39 -16.68 -16.28
N LYS A 209 18.32 -15.48 -15.70
CA LYS A 209 18.30 -15.33 -14.24
C LYS A 209 16.86 -15.33 -13.74
N LYS A 210 16.57 -16.30 -12.87
CA LYS A 210 15.34 -16.34 -12.10
C LYS A 210 15.47 -15.49 -10.84
N ILE A 211 14.32 -14.95 -10.44
CA ILE A 211 14.08 -14.27 -9.18
C ILE A 211 12.87 -14.88 -8.51
N ILE A 212 12.69 -14.58 -7.23
CA ILE A 212 11.52 -14.98 -6.45
C ILE A 212 10.83 -13.72 -5.94
N PHE A 213 9.51 -13.67 -6.12
CA PHE A 213 8.64 -12.73 -5.43
C PHE A 213 8.07 -13.39 -4.18
N LEU A 214 8.12 -12.66 -3.07
CA LEU A 214 7.58 -13.08 -1.78
C LEU A 214 6.57 -12.04 -1.31
N ARG A 215 5.28 -12.39 -1.32
CA ARG A 215 4.25 -11.60 -0.65
C ARG A 215 4.07 -12.15 0.76
N LEU A 216 4.44 -11.35 1.74
CA LEU A 216 4.41 -11.70 3.16
C LEU A 216 3.32 -10.89 3.84
N LYS A 217 2.40 -11.55 4.54
CA LYS A 217 1.46 -10.89 5.47
C LYS A 217 1.72 -11.40 6.88
N LEU A 218 2.12 -10.50 7.76
CA LEU A 218 2.41 -10.82 9.14
C LEU A 218 1.14 -10.66 9.97
N ASN A 219 0.75 -11.72 10.64
CA ASN A 219 -0.42 -11.76 11.51
C ASN A 219 0.01 -12.14 12.93
N THR A 220 -0.78 -11.72 13.91
CA THR A 220 -0.60 -12.11 15.30
C THR A 220 -1.45 -13.33 15.61
N ARG A 221 -0.86 -14.35 16.23
CA ARG A 221 -1.63 -15.53 16.70
C ARG A 221 -2.28 -15.27 18.06
N THR A 222 -1.62 -14.45 18.86
CA THR A 222 -2.07 -14.07 20.19
C THR A 222 -3.46 -13.44 20.09
N LYS A 223 -4.42 -13.95 20.87
CA LYS A 223 -5.68 -13.24 21.07
C LYS A 223 -5.30 -11.88 21.67
N LEU A 224 -5.51 -10.79 20.93
CA LEU A 224 -5.24 -9.44 21.40
C LEU A 224 -6.28 -9.07 22.47
N ALA A 225 -6.08 -9.66 23.65
CA ALA A 225 -7.05 -9.71 24.73
C ALA A 225 -7.11 -8.35 25.45
N ARG A 226 -5.94 -7.75 25.59
CA ARG A 226 -5.68 -6.58 26.42
C ARG A 226 -5.12 -5.45 25.56
N LEU A 227 -5.33 -4.22 26.02
CA LEU A 227 -4.79 -3.04 25.37
C LEU A 227 -3.27 -3.10 25.18
N ARG A 228 -2.52 -3.69 26.12
CA ARG A 228 -1.06 -3.82 25.97
C ARG A 228 -0.65 -4.72 24.81
N ASP A 229 -1.56 -5.56 24.32
CA ASP A 229 -1.30 -6.45 23.19
C ASP A 229 -1.22 -5.66 21.86
N VAL A 230 -1.63 -4.37 21.84
CA VAL A 230 -1.43 -3.48 20.67
C VAL A 230 0.04 -3.27 20.29
N LYS A 231 0.98 -3.52 21.20
CA LYS A 231 2.40 -3.53 20.86
C LYS A 231 2.70 -4.56 19.77
N LEU A 232 2.01 -5.70 19.75
CA LEU A 232 2.20 -6.69 18.69
C LEU A 232 1.86 -6.10 17.32
N ILE A 233 0.83 -5.24 17.24
CA ILE A 233 0.47 -4.52 16.01
C ILE A 233 1.55 -3.47 15.66
N LYS A 234 2.03 -2.71 16.66
CA LYS A 234 3.08 -1.68 16.49
C LYS A 234 4.40 -2.26 15.98
N ASP A 235 4.73 -3.49 16.39
CA ASP A 235 5.99 -4.15 16.04
C ASP A 235 5.95 -4.78 14.62
N VAL A 236 4.77 -4.95 14.01
CA VAL A 236 4.63 -5.60 12.68
C VAL A 236 5.47 -4.92 11.59
N PRO A 237 5.41 -3.59 11.36
CA PRO A 237 6.20 -2.96 10.31
C PRO A 237 7.71 -3.13 10.49
N LYS A 238 8.18 -3.12 11.75
CA LYS A 238 9.58 -3.33 12.09
C LYS A 238 10.02 -4.74 11.72
N LEU A 239 9.24 -5.75 12.08
CA LEU A 239 9.57 -7.15 11.78
C LEU A 239 9.56 -7.41 10.26
N LEU A 240 8.59 -6.84 9.53
CA LEU A 240 8.57 -6.92 8.06
C LEU A 240 9.78 -6.24 7.43
N MET A 241 10.25 -5.11 7.98
CA MET A 241 11.47 -4.44 7.53
C MET A 241 12.72 -5.28 7.80
N GLU A 242 12.83 -5.91 8.97
CA GLU A 242 13.93 -6.83 9.29
C GLU A 242 13.97 -8.02 8.32
N LEU A 243 12.81 -8.63 8.05
CA LEU A 243 12.68 -9.69 7.04
C LEU A 243 13.04 -9.21 5.64
N SER A 244 12.62 -8.00 5.28
CA SER A 244 12.96 -7.39 3.98
C SER A 244 14.46 -7.28 3.82
N ASN A 245 15.16 -6.77 4.85
CA ASN A 245 16.61 -6.60 4.83
C ASN A 245 17.37 -7.93 4.73
N GLU A 246 16.82 -9.01 5.28
CA GLU A 246 17.45 -10.34 5.26
C GLU A 246 17.15 -11.16 3.99
N LEU A 247 15.93 -11.03 3.47
CA LEU A 247 15.44 -11.84 2.36
C LEU A 247 15.68 -11.19 1.01
N GLY A 248 15.54 -9.87 0.88
CA GLY A 248 15.58 -9.22 -0.43
C GLY A 248 15.41 -7.71 -0.42
N SER A 249 14.60 -7.20 -1.35
CA SER A 249 14.27 -5.78 -1.47
C SER A 249 12.77 -5.63 -1.59
N ALA A 250 12.19 -4.77 -0.75
CA ALA A 250 10.75 -4.48 -0.81
C ALA A 250 10.42 -3.65 -2.05
N ILE A 251 9.38 -4.06 -2.77
CA ILE A 251 8.80 -3.35 -3.92
C ILE A 251 7.60 -2.50 -3.48
N TYR A 252 6.88 -2.93 -2.45
CA TYR A 252 5.94 -2.09 -1.70
C TYR A 252 5.76 -2.61 -0.26
N ASN A 253 5.25 -1.74 0.60
CA ASN A 253 4.92 -2.04 1.99
C ASN A 253 3.54 -1.49 2.35
N LEU A 254 2.77 -2.29 3.09
CA LEU A 254 1.56 -1.92 3.82
C LEU A 254 1.81 -2.12 5.31
N GLY A 255 0.84 -1.71 6.15
CA GLY A 255 0.97 -1.80 7.61
C GLY A 255 1.26 -3.21 8.14
N ASN A 256 0.79 -4.26 7.47
CA ASN A 256 0.99 -5.67 7.85
C ASN A 256 1.36 -6.60 6.70
N GLU A 257 1.65 -6.05 5.52
CA GLU A 257 1.96 -6.83 4.33
C GLU A 257 3.12 -6.18 3.56
N THR A 258 4.00 -6.99 2.98
CA THR A 258 5.08 -6.51 2.10
C THR A 258 5.24 -7.45 0.91
N LEU A 259 5.64 -6.90 -0.24
CA LEU A 259 6.08 -7.67 -1.39
C LEU A 259 7.58 -7.47 -1.60
N LEU A 260 8.32 -8.57 -1.54
CA LEU A 260 9.77 -8.58 -1.72
C LEU A 260 10.15 -9.23 -3.05
N VAL A 261 11.29 -8.80 -3.58
CA VAL A 261 12.03 -9.52 -4.61
C VAL A 261 13.38 -10.01 -4.07
N CYS A 262 13.72 -11.26 -4.34
CA CYS A 262 14.98 -11.87 -3.94
C CYS A 262 15.58 -12.75 -5.05
N PRO A 263 16.90 -13.04 -5.01
CA PRO A 263 17.52 -14.00 -5.92
C PRO A 263 16.91 -15.38 -5.78
N GLN A 264 16.94 -16.16 -6.86
CA GLN A 264 16.51 -17.56 -6.80
C GLN A 264 17.28 -18.31 -5.70
N THR A 265 16.53 -18.82 -4.73
CA THR A 265 17.04 -19.52 -3.55
C THR A 265 16.09 -20.68 -3.23
N LYS A 266 16.60 -21.77 -2.65
CA LYS A 266 15.77 -22.90 -2.21
C LYS A 266 14.68 -22.42 -1.23
N SER A 267 13.46 -22.95 -1.38
CA SER A 267 12.31 -22.55 -0.54
C SER A 267 12.59 -22.73 0.95
N GLU A 268 13.21 -23.85 1.32
CA GLU A 268 13.59 -24.18 2.69
C GLU A 268 14.46 -23.11 3.33
N ILE A 269 15.39 -22.50 2.58
CA ILE A 269 16.27 -21.45 3.12
C ILE A 269 15.44 -20.20 3.43
N ILE A 270 14.53 -19.81 2.54
CA ILE A 270 13.64 -18.65 2.75
C ILE A 270 12.76 -18.91 3.98
N GLU A 271 12.14 -20.09 4.05
CA GLU A 271 11.25 -20.47 5.14
C GLU A 271 11.97 -20.56 6.48
N ASN A 272 13.18 -21.11 6.52
CA ASN A 272 14.01 -21.18 7.72
C ASN A 272 14.40 -19.78 8.20
N LYS A 273 14.79 -18.88 7.29
CA LYS A 273 15.06 -17.47 7.63
C LYS A 273 13.84 -16.79 8.22
N ILE A 274 12.68 -16.91 7.56
CA ILE A 274 11.41 -16.39 8.08
C ILE A 274 11.13 -16.95 9.48
N SER A 275 11.12 -18.28 9.63
CA SER A 275 10.77 -18.96 10.87
C SER A 275 11.71 -18.59 12.03
N SER A 276 13.00 -18.35 11.73
CA SER A 276 14.01 -17.95 12.72
C SER A 276 13.84 -16.51 13.25
N LYS A 277 13.17 -15.65 12.48
CA LYS A 277 12.86 -14.26 12.86
C LYS A 277 11.51 -14.10 13.56
N LEU A 278 10.61 -15.06 13.36
CA LEU A 278 9.32 -15.04 14.03
C LEU A 278 9.48 -15.42 15.51
N THR A 279 8.67 -14.77 16.34
CA THR A 279 8.46 -15.20 17.72
C THR A 279 7.13 -15.93 17.83
N SER A 280 6.89 -16.63 18.95
CA SER A 280 5.64 -17.37 19.21
C SER A 280 4.35 -16.55 19.08
N ASN A 281 4.43 -15.21 19.05
CA ASN A 281 3.26 -14.32 18.90
C ASN A 281 2.84 -14.09 17.44
N TYR A 282 3.68 -14.42 16.46
CA TYR A 282 3.47 -14.10 15.06
C TYR A 282 3.45 -15.32 14.16
N PHE A 283 2.80 -15.19 13.01
CA PHE A 283 2.94 -16.09 11.89
C PHE A 283 2.87 -15.30 10.59
N ILE A 284 3.44 -15.87 9.52
CA ILE A 284 3.40 -15.26 8.19
C ILE A 284 2.53 -16.08 7.27
N GLU A 285 1.59 -15.42 6.60
CA GLU A 285 0.97 -15.93 5.39
C GLU A 285 1.87 -15.55 4.20
N LEU A 286 2.18 -16.52 3.35
CA LEU A 286 3.15 -16.40 2.26
C LEU A 286 2.52 -16.77 0.92
N ILE A 287 2.82 -15.96 -0.11
CA ILE A 287 2.78 -16.37 -1.51
C ILE A 287 4.20 -16.24 -2.07
N LYS A 288 4.64 -17.28 -2.78
CA LYS A 288 5.93 -17.35 -3.43
C LYS A 288 5.70 -17.61 -4.91
N GLU A 289 6.25 -16.77 -5.78
CA GLU A 289 6.23 -16.98 -7.22
C GLU A 289 7.64 -16.82 -7.79
N GLU A 290 8.09 -17.83 -8.54
CA GLU A 290 9.33 -17.75 -9.31
C GLU A 290 9.07 -17.07 -10.64
N SER A 291 9.94 -16.16 -11.03
CA SER A 291 9.79 -15.40 -12.26
C SER A 291 11.12 -15.19 -12.95
N TYR A 292 11.09 -15.20 -14.27
CA TYR A 292 12.13 -14.55 -15.06
C TYR A 292 11.92 -13.04 -15.04
N LEU A 293 13.02 -12.30 -15.26
CA LEU A 293 12.97 -10.85 -15.43
C LEU A 293 12.53 -10.46 -16.85
N TYR A 294 12.58 -11.37 -17.81
CA TYR A 294 12.10 -11.17 -19.18
C TYR A 294 10.57 -11.01 -19.22
N ASP A 295 10.08 -10.23 -20.19
CA ASP A 295 8.66 -10.07 -20.49
C ASP A 295 8.46 -10.36 -21.99
N ASN A 296 7.60 -11.33 -22.31
CA ASN A 296 7.42 -11.87 -23.65
C ASN A 296 6.72 -10.89 -24.61
N ASN A 297 6.03 -9.88 -24.08
CA ASN A 297 5.13 -9.03 -24.87
C ASN A 297 5.78 -7.80 -25.51
N HIS A 298 7.12 -7.69 -25.53
CA HIS A 298 7.79 -6.48 -26.01
C HIS A 298 7.97 -6.36 -27.53
N ASP A 299 7.76 -7.42 -28.31
CA ASP A 299 7.91 -7.35 -29.77
C ASP A 299 6.56 -7.18 -30.47
N HIS A 300 5.96 -6.00 -30.32
CA HIS A 300 4.93 -5.50 -31.25
C HIS A 300 5.52 -5.07 -32.61
N SER A 301 6.82 -5.27 -32.84
CA SER A 301 7.47 -5.00 -34.12
C SER A 301 7.20 -6.10 -35.15
N GLY A 302 5.93 -6.36 -35.49
CA GLY A 302 5.43 -6.95 -36.75
C GLY A 302 6.08 -8.19 -37.38
N ASN A 303 7.11 -8.77 -36.77
CA ASN A 303 7.89 -9.87 -37.30
C ASN A 303 7.58 -11.08 -36.43
N ASN A 304 6.58 -11.83 -36.89
CA ASN A 304 6.30 -13.21 -36.49
C ASN A 304 7.52 -14.09 -36.80
N HIS A 305 8.58 -13.99 -36.00
CA HIS A 305 9.57 -15.04 -35.93
C HIS A 305 9.18 -15.97 -34.79
N ASP A 306 8.76 -17.17 -35.19
CA ASP A 306 8.47 -18.36 -34.39
C ASP A 306 9.65 -18.73 -33.48
N HIS A 307 9.84 -17.97 -32.41
CA HIS A 307 10.50 -18.48 -31.21
C HIS A 307 9.43 -18.81 -30.18
N SER A 308 8.67 -19.85 -30.54
CA SER A 308 7.68 -20.58 -29.74
C SER A 308 8.29 -21.34 -28.56
N GLY A 309 9.34 -20.80 -27.94
CA GLY A 309 9.66 -21.17 -26.57
C GLY A 309 8.67 -20.45 -25.69
N ASN A 310 7.55 -21.09 -25.34
CA ASN A 310 6.64 -20.63 -24.30
C ASN A 310 7.43 -20.51 -22.99
N ILE A 311 8.12 -19.38 -22.78
CA ILE A 311 8.67 -19.03 -21.47
C ILE A 311 7.46 -18.65 -20.63
N GLN A 312 6.79 -19.68 -20.10
CA GLN A 312 5.88 -19.54 -18.99
C GLN A 312 6.69 -18.97 -17.81
N ASP A 313 6.05 -18.16 -16.98
CA ASP A 313 6.63 -17.52 -15.79
C ASP A 313 7.43 -16.23 -16.04
N SER A 314 6.97 -15.40 -16.97
CA SER A 314 7.42 -14.01 -17.07
C SER A 314 6.92 -13.17 -15.89
N LEU A 315 7.53 -11.99 -15.71
CA LEU A 315 7.14 -11.03 -14.66
C LEU A 315 5.65 -10.68 -14.72
N SER A 316 5.16 -10.40 -15.94
CA SER A 316 3.76 -10.07 -16.19
C SER A 316 2.83 -11.25 -15.91
N ASP A 317 3.20 -12.47 -16.33
CA ASP A 317 2.36 -13.67 -16.14
C ASP A 317 2.19 -14.05 -14.67
N ASN A 318 3.22 -13.77 -13.86
CA ASN A 318 3.21 -14.07 -12.43
C ASN A 318 2.56 -12.98 -11.58
N PHE A 319 2.46 -11.76 -12.09
CA PHE A 319 1.86 -10.65 -11.34
C PHE A 319 0.47 -11.00 -10.77
N PRO A 320 -0.49 -11.56 -11.53
CA PRO A 320 -1.79 -11.97 -10.98
C PRO A 320 -1.70 -13.05 -9.90
N LYS A 321 -0.72 -13.95 -10.00
CA LYS A 321 -0.55 -15.07 -9.05
C LYS A 321 -0.16 -14.55 -7.66
N LEU A 322 0.60 -13.46 -7.60
CA LEU A 322 1.02 -12.81 -6.33
C LEU A 322 -0.16 -12.30 -5.49
N PHE A 323 -1.28 -11.98 -6.12
CA PHE A 323 -2.42 -11.36 -5.45
C PHE A 323 -3.61 -12.30 -5.25
N LYS A 324 -3.37 -13.62 -5.38
CA LYS A 324 -4.33 -14.65 -4.95
C LYS A 324 -4.40 -14.73 -3.43
N SER A 325 -5.25 -15.63 -2.92
CA SER A 325 -5.25 -16.01 -1.51
C SER A 325 -3.91 -16.63 -1.12
N PHE A 326 -3.44 -16.32 0.10
CA PHE A 326 -2.24 -16.93 0.63
C PHE A 326 -2.39 -18.46 0.67
N ASN A 327 -1.34 -19.17 0.22
CA ASN A 327 -1.37 -20.62 0.06
C ASN A 327 -0.45 -21.34 1.05
N LYS A 328 0.33 -20.59 1.84
CA LYS A 328 1.24 -21.14 2.84
C LYS A 328 1.24 -20.29 4.10
N THR A 329 1.34 -20.96 5.24
CA THR A 329 1.52 -20.33 6.54
C THR A 329 2.84 -20.81 7.15
N ILE A 330 3.68 -19.86 7.56
CA ILE A 330 4.96 -20.11 8.22
C ILE A 330 4.83 -19.72 9.69
N TYR A 331 5.19 -20.65 10.55
CA TYR A 331 5.23 -20.48 12.00
C TYR A 331 6.68 -20.33 12.47
N PRO A 332 6.90 -19.71 13.65
CA PRO A 332 8.21 -19.72 14.29
C PRO A 332 8.70 -21.14 14.55
N ILE A 333 10.01 -21.31 14.62
CA ILE A 333 10.63 -22.57 15.05
C ILE A 333 10.33 -22.72 16.55
N LEU A 334 9.61 -23.79 16.90
CA LEU A 334 9.28 -24.15 18.27
C LEU A 334 9.75 -25.58 18.55
N GLU A 335 9.95 -25.88 19.83
CA GLU A 335 10.29 -27.24 20.24
C GLU A 335 9.14 -28.20 19.90
N GLU A 336 9.44 -29.30 19.19
CA GLU A 336 8.44 -30.32 18.84
C GLU A 336 7.83 -31.01 20.07
N LYS A 337 8.59 -31.04 21.18
CA LYS A 337 8.15 -31.58 22.46
C LYS A 337 8.46 -30.56 23.55
N ILE A 338 7.40 -30.09 24.20
CA ILE A 338 7.48 -29.32 25.44
C ILE A 338 8.03 -30.27 26.51
N LYS A 339 9.32 -30.14 26.84
CA LYS A 339 9.93 -30.86 27.94
C LYS A 339 9.93 -29.98 29.19
N PRO A 340 9.50 -30.52 30.34
CA PRO A 340 9.55 -29.78 31.59
C PRO A 340 11.01 -29.47 31.96
N ASP A 341 11.30 -28.20 32.20
CA ASP A 341 12.55 -27.76 32.82
C ASP A 341 12.47 -28.03 34.32
N SER A 342 13.33 -28.91 34.82
CA SER A 342 13.37 -29.32 36.23
C SER A 342 13.62 -28.16 37.19
N ASN A 343 14.23 -27.06 36.72
CA ASN A 343 14.54 -25.88 37.52
C ASN A 343 13.40 -24.85 37.54
N ASN A 344 12.32 -25.08 36.79
CA ASN A 344 11.23 -24.13 36.66
C ASN A 344 9.88 -24.77 37.02
N GLU A 345 9.21 -24.26 38.04
CA GLU A 345 7.94 -24.84 38.51
C GLU A 345 6.84 -24.84 37.44
N ALA A 346 6.69 -23.75 36.69
CA ALA A 346 5.69 -23.66 35.63
C ALA A 346 5.98 -24.67 34.51
N SER A 347 7.25 -24.83 34.14
CA SER A 347 7.69 -25.80 33.15
C SER A 347 7.53 -27.24 33.65
N ARG A 348 7.88 -27.54 34.93
CA ARG A 348 7.66 -28.86 35.56
C ARG A 348 6.20 -29.32 35.51
N ASN A 349 5.28 -28.39 35.63
CA ASN A 349 3.84 -28.64 35.55
C ASN A 349 3.35 -28.76 34.09
N ASN A 350 4.25 -28.78 33.09
CA ASN A 350 3.95 -28.78 31.65
C ASN A 350 2.95 -27.69 31.24
N ILE A 351 3.04 -26.52 31.88
CA ILE A 351 2.12 -25.41 31.60
C ILE A 351 2.50 -24.81 30.25
N ILE A 352 1.53 -24.69 29.35
CA ILE A 352 1.69 -23.98 28.08
C ILE A 352 1.57 -22.48 28.34
N CYS A 353 2.32 -21.67 27.59
CA CYS A 353 2.25 -20.22 27.66
C CYS A 353 0.80 -19.70 27.48
N ASP A 354 0.31 -18.98 28.49
CA ASP A 354 -1.04 -18.41 28.55
C ASP A 354 -1.33 -17.44 27.40
N LEU A 355 -0.30 -16.77 26.87
CA LEU A 355 -0.45 -15.74 25.83
C LEU A 355 -0.45 -16.33 24.42
N CYS A 356 0.63 -17.02 24.02
CA CYS A 356 0.76 -17.54 22.65
C CYS A 356 0.12 -18.92 22.46
N GLN A 357 -0.08 -19.69 23.55
CA GLN A 357 -0.66 -21.03 23.51
C GLN A 357 0.11 -22.00 22.59
N MET A 358 1.42 -21.82 22.47
CA MET A 358 2.28 -22.56 21.52
C MET A 358 3.59 -23.09 22.10
N ALA A 359 4.11 -22.47 23.16
CA ALA A 359 5.41 -22.79 23.74
C ALA A 359 5.26 -23.13 25.23
N SER A 360 6.23 -23.87 25.77
CA SER A 360 6.36 -24.12 27.21
C SER A 360 6.39 -22.80 27.98
N SER A 361 5.65 -22.71 29.08
CA SER A 361 5.82 -21.63 30.02
C SER A 361 7.14 -21.79 30.77
N THR A 362 7.98 -20.77 30.72
CA THR A 362 9.29 -20.72 31.40
C THR A 362 9.32 -19.65 32.48
N LYS A 363 8.35 -18.74 32.53
CA LYS A 363 8.33 -17.62 33.47
C LYS A 363 6.93 -17.38 34.00
N ILE A 364 6.83 -16.88 35.22
CA ILE A 364 5.58 -16.42 35.80
C ILE A 364 5.59 -14.89 35.77
N TYR A 365 4.61 -14.30 35.07
CA TYR A 365 4.35 -12.88 35.12
C TYR A 365 3.24 -12.61 36.14
N GLU A 366 3.59 -11.94 37.23
CA GLU A 366 2.63 -11.60 38.29
C GLU A 366 2.29 -10.11 38.23
N LYS A 367 0.99 -9.79 38.21
CA LYS A 367 0.51 -8.41 38.33
C LYS A 367 -0.74 -8.38 39.20
N GLY A 368 -0.60 -7.85 40.42
CA GLY A 368 -1.67 -7.88 41.41
C GLY A 368 -2.02 -9.32 41.78
N GLN A 369 -3.29 -9.69 41.64
CA GLN A 369 -3.76 -11.06 41.91
C GLN A 369 -3.69 -11.99 40.68
N THR A 370 -3.35 -11.46 39.49
CA THR A 370 -3.29 -12.27 38.27
C THR A 370 -1.87 -12.82 38.08
N LYS A 371 -1.77 -14.15 37.95
CA LYS A 371 -0.55 -14.84 37.55
C LYS A 371 -0.73 -15.36 36.12
N GLU A 372 0.26 -15.12 35.28
CA GLU A 372 0.33 -15.65 33.91
C GLU A 372 1.58 -16.50 33.77
N HIS A 373 1.41 -17.70 33.24
CA HIS A 373 2.49 -18.61 32.89
C HIS A 373 2.90 -18.34 31.44
N LEU A 374 4.07 -17.75 31.21
CA LEU A 374 4.49 -17.25 29.90
C LEU A 374 5.80 -17.91 29.43
N CYS A 375 5.94 -18.12 28.12
CA CYS A 375 7.24 -18.41 27.52
C CYS A 375 8.13 -17.16 27.53
N ASP A 376 9.44 -17.31 27.32
CA ASP A 376 10.39 -16.19 27.37
C ASP A 376 10.02 -15.03 26.46
N SER A 377 9.62 -15.31 25.22
CA SER A 377 9.20 -14.28 24.28
C SER A 377 7.95 -13.52 24.75
N CYS A 378 6.95 -14.23 25.28
CA CYS A 378 5.73 -13.60 25.79
C CYS A 378 5.99 -12.85 27.10
N TYR A 379 6.91 -13.34 27.93
CA TYR A 379 7.32 -12.65 29.15
C TYR A 379 8.04 -11.35 28.83
N LEU A 380 9.04 -11.38 27.93
CA LEU A 380 9.75 -10.18 27.44
C LEU A 380 8.76 -9.18 26.86
N PHE A 381 7.83 -9.65 26.04
CA PHE A 381 6.73 -8.83 25.54
C PHE A 381 5.94 -8.16 26.68
N ARG A 382 5.59 -8.90 27.74
CA ARG A 382 4.82 -8.34 28.87
C ARG A 382 5.62 -7.38 29.74
N THR A 383 6.93 -7.53 29.84
CA THR A 383 7.80 -6.63 30.61
C THR A 383 8.18 -5.38 29.82
N GLU A 384 8.45 -5.51 28.52
CA GLU A 384 8.94 -4.43 27.66
C GLU A 384 7.81 -3.68 26.93
N ALA A 385 6.56 -4.15 27.03
CA ALA A 385 5.47 -3.51 26.30
C ALA A 385 5.23 -2.07 26.75
N GLU A 386 5.60 -1.12 25.89
CA GLU A 386 5.04 0.23 25.89
C GLU A 386 3.52 0.10 25.82
N ARG A 387 2.87 0.52 26.91
CA ARG A 387 1.41 0.58 26.97
C ARG A 387 0.95 1.64 25.98
N ALA A 388 -0.30 1.55 25.53
CA ALA A 388 -0.98 2.71 24.98
C ALA A 388 -1.13 3.74 26.12
N THR A 389 -0.11 4.58 26.30
CA THR A 389 0.09 5.40 27.51
C THR A 389 -0.99 6.43 27.65
N SER A 390 -1.40 7.06 26.55
CA SER A 390 -2.50 8.02 26.54
C SER A 390 -3.81 7.34 26.92
N PHE A 391 -4.15 6.23 26.25
CA PHE A 391 -5.37 5.47 26.55
C PHE A 391 -5.42 4.99 28.01
N ALA A 392 -4.28 4.50 28.52
CA ALA A 392 -4.20 3.99 29.90
C ALA A 392 -4.40 5.07 30.97
N SER A 393 -4.33 6.36 30.60
CA SER A 393 -4.60 7.50 31.49
C SER A 393 -6.06 7.94 31.50
N TRP A 394 -6.90 7.39 30.62
CA TRP A 394 -8.32 7.74 30.54
C TRP A 394 -9.11 7.11 31.69
N GLY A 395 -10.10 7.84 32.18
CA GLY A 395 -11.03 7.36 33.20
C GLY A 395 -11.96 6.29 32.63
N GLU A 396 -12.48 5.42 33.50
CA GLU A 396 -13.33 4.30 33.09
C GLU A 396 -14.60 4.73 32.35
N GLU A 397 -15.11 5.93 32.64
CA GLU A 397 -16.30 6.51 32.02
C GLU A 397 -16.01 7.27 30.72
N ASP A 398 -14.74 7.50 30.39
CA ASP A 398 -14.36 8.08 29.10
C ASP A 398 -14.75 7.14 27.94
N ILE A 399 -15.12 7.72 26.81
CA ILE A 399 -15.49 6.95 25.62
C ILE A 399 -14.25 6.78 24.74
N ALA A 400 -13.83 5.54 24.54
CA ALA A 400 -12.81 5.16 23.58
C ALA A 400 -13.43 4.89 22.20
N CYS A 401 -12.83 5.44 21.16
CA CYS A 401 -13.17 5.20 19.76
C CYS A 401 -11.95 4.65 19.02
N PHE A 402 -12.03 3.36 18.66
CA PHE A 402 -11.02 2.65 17.91
C PHE A 402 -11.36 2.72 16.42
N ILE A 403 -10.44 3.18 15.59
CA ILE A 403 -10.66 3.40 14.16
C ILE A 403 -9.58 2.66 13.37
N ASN A 404 -9.98 1.66 12.59
CA ASN A 404 -9.08 0.84 11.77
C ASN A 404 -9.47 0.88 10.29
N PHE A 405 -8.49 0.99 9.41
CA PHE A 405 -8.64 0.82 7.97
C PHE A 405 -8.03 -0.51 7.51
N SER A 406 -8.70 -1.15 6.57
CA SER A 406 -8.17 -2.32 5.85
C SER A 406 -8.29 -2.12 4.35
N ILE A 407 -7.37 -2.74 3.62
CA ILE A 407 -7.31 -2.73 2.16
C ILE A 407 -7.22 -4.16 1.65
N ASP A 408 -8.04 -4.49 0.66
CA ASP A 408 -8.01 -5.76 -0.06
C ASP A 408 -7.35 -5.56 -1.43
N VAL A 409 -6.04 -5.83 -1.50
CA VAL A 409 -5.22 -5.59 -2.71
C VAL A 409 -5.73 -6.40 -3.92
N ALA A 410 -6.28 -7.60 -3.69
CA ALA A 410 -6.85 -8.40 -4.77
C ALA A 410 -8.08 -7.71 -5.37
N LYS A 411 -8.94 -7.13 -4.52
CA LYS A 411 -10.08 -6.31 -4.98
C LYS A 411 -9.64 -5.02 -5.64
N VAL A 412 -8.57 -4.38 -5.18
CA VAL A 412 -7.98 -3.22 -5.87
C VAL A 412 -7.60 -3.60 -7.29
N ILE A 413 -6.87 -4.70 -7.49
CA ILE A 413 -6.45 -5.15 -8.82
C ILE A 413 -7.65 -5.45 -9.71
N SER A 414 -8.64 -6.20 -9.22
CA SER A 414 -9.88 -6.49 -9.97
C SER A 414 -10.58 -5.20 -10.39
N PHE A 415 -10.76 -4.26 -9.45
CA PHE A 415 -11.38 -2.97 -9.72
C PHE A 415 -10.61 -2.18 -10.79
N LEU A 416 -9.28 -2.13 -10.71
CA LEU A 416 -8.46 -1.41 -11.67
C LEU A 416 -8.59 -2.02 -13.07
N VAL A 417 -8.57 -3.36 -13.19
CA VAL A 417 -8.76 -4.06 -14.48
C VAL A 417 -10.12 -3.71 -15.09
N ASP A 418 -11.19 -3.86 -14.31
CA ASP A 418 -12.55 -3.60 -14.76
C ASP A 418 -12.69 -2.15 -15.25
N ARG A 419 -12.17 -1.19 -14.48
CA ARG A 419 -12.20 0.22 -14.85
C ARG A 419 -11.36 0.56 -16.07
N PHE A 420 -10.20 -0.05 -16.23
CA PHE A 420 -9.38 0.12 -17.43
C PHE A 420 -10.14 -0.34 -18.68
N ASN A 421 -10.73 -1.53 -18.61
CA ASN A 421 -11.51 -2.10 -19.71
C ASN A 421 -12.74 -1.24 -20.01
N ASP A 422 -13.42 -0.71 -18.99
CA ASP A 422 -14.58 0.16 -19.17
C ASP A 422 -14.20 1.51 -19.82
N ILE A 423 -13.18 2.19 -19.31
CA ILE A 423 -12.79 3.54 -19.78
C ILE A 423 -12.18 3.52 -21.19
N PHE A 424 -11.43 2.47 -21.51
CA PHE A 424 -10.67 2.36 -22.76
C PHE A 424 -11.22 1.32 -23.73
N LYS A 425 -12.45 0.84 -23.51
CA LYS A 425 -13.11 -0.20 -24.33
C LYS A 425 -12.95 0.01 -25.83
N ASP A 426 -13.18 1.23 -26.33
CA ASP A 426 -13.11 1.52 -27.77
C ASP A 426 -11.69 1.39 -28.35
N LYS A 427 -10.67 1.85 -27.59
CA LYS A 427 -9.26 1.76 -28.01
C LYS A 427 -8.71 0.34 -27.89
N LEU A 428 -9.21 -0.42 -26.92
CA LEU A 428 -8.87 -1.81 -26.65
C LEU A 428 -9.53 -2.77 -27.65
N SER A 429 -10.81 -2.52 -28.00
CA SER A 429 -11.54 -3.29 -29.02
C SER A 429 -10.90 -3.15 -30.40
N ASN A 430 -10.42 -1.95 -30.77
CA ASN A 430 -9.68 -1.74 -32.01
C ASN A 430 -8.32 -2.45 -32.04
N LYS A 431 -7.84 -2.99 -30.91
CA LYS A 431 -6.62 -3.78 -30.79
C LYS A 431 -6.89 -5.27 -30.55
N ASP A 432 -8.16 -5.72 -30.58
CA ASP A 432 -8.59 -7.07 -30.16
C ASP A 432 -8.02 -7.49 -28.79
N GLN A 433 -7.91 -6.52 -27.86
CA GLN A 433 -7.30 -6.71 -26.55
C GLN A 433 -8.31 -6.46 -25.44
N ASN A 434 -8.44 -7.37 -24.48
CA ASN A 434 -8.96 -7.05 -23.15
C ASN A 434 -7.77 -7.01 -22.18
N LEU A 435 -7.67 -5.96 -21.38
CA LEU A 435 -6.65 -5.91 -20.34
C LEU A 435 -6.99 -6.91 -19.24
N SER A 436 -5.97 -7.60 -18.78
CA SER A 436 -5.98 -8.52 -17.65
C SER A 436 -5.22 -7.92 -16.47
N SER A 437 -5.21 -8.61 -15.34
CA SER A 437 -4.39 -8.21 -14.20
C SER A 437 -2.89 -8.20 -14.51
N SER A 438 -2.42 -8.97 -15.50
CA SER A 438 -1.01 -8.95 -15.94
C SER A 438 -0.61 -7.61 -16.59
N ASP A 439 -1.59 -6.83 -17.06
CA ASP A 439 -1.36 -5.58 -17.78
C ASP A 439 -1.20 -4.37 -16.85
N LEU A 440 -1.61 -4.46 -15.58
CA LEU A 440 -1.52 -3.36 -14.61
C LEU A 440 -0.11 -3.20 -14.04
N GLY A 441 0.54 -4.33 -13.73
CA GLY A 441 1.85 -4.43 -13.09
C GLY A 441 2.06 -3.56 -11.84
N PHE A 442 3.33 -3.43 -11.43
CA PHE A 442 3.69 -2.77 -10.17
C PHE A 442 3.53 -1.25 -10.19
N SER A 443 3.67 -0.61 -11.35
CA SER A 443 3.64 0.86 -11.45
C SER A 443 2.26 1.43 -11.13
N ILE A 444 1.20 0.84 -11.67
CA ILE A 444 -0.17 1.29 -11.39
C ILE A 444 -0.57 0.94 -9.96
N LEU A 445 -0.22 -0.26 -9.49
CA LEU A 445 -0.49 -0.66 -8.10
C LEU A 445 0.20 0.27 -7.10
N ASN A 446 1.49 0.58 -7.30
CA ASN A 446 2.21 1.48 -6.40
C ASN A 446 1.64 2.90 -6.45
N GLU A 447 1.27 3.40 -7.63
CA GLU A 447 0.60 4.70 -7.74
C GLU A 447 -0.70 4.75 -6.93
N PHE A 448 -1.48 3.66 -6.93
CA PHE A 448 -2.68 3.53 -6.10
C PHE A 448 -2.34 3.49 -4.60
N LEU A 449 -1.34 2.68 -4.20
CA LEU A 449 -0.95 2.51 -2.80
C LEU A 449 -0.37 3.80 -2.20
N GLU A 450 0.31 4.63 -2.99
CA GLU A 450 0.75 5.96 -2.56
C GLU A 450 -0.45 6.87 -2.22
N ASP A 451 -1.50 6.87 -3.05
CA ASP A 451 -2.74 7.59 -2.73
C ASP A 451 -3.44 7.02 -1.50
N TYR A 452 -3.38 5.70 -1.28
CA TYR A 452 -3.91 5.09 -0.06
C TYR A 452 -3.15 5.55 1.19
N ASN A 453 -1.82 5.59 1.15
CA ASN A 453 -1.00 6.10 2.26
C ASN A 453 -1.26 7.59 2.53
N ARG A 454 -1.43 8.40 1.48
CA ARG A 454 -1.84 9.82 1.61
C ARG A 454 -3.24 9.95 2.19
N PHE A 455 -4.18 9.11 1.79
CA PHE A 455 -5.53 9.05 2.37
C PHE A 455 -5.48 8.76 3.87
N LEU A 456 -4.71 7.76 4.32
CA LEU A 456 -4.54 7.44 5.74
C LEU A 456 -3.93 8.61 6.52
N SER A 457 -2.87 9.22 5.97
CA SER A 457 -2.22 10.38 6.58
C SER A 457 -3.17 11.58 6.68
N ALA A 458 -3.90 11.89 5.61
CA ALA A 458 -4.87 12.99 5.56
C ALA A 458 -6.04 12.75 6.52
N PHE A 459 -6.53 11.51 6.65
CA PHE A 459 -7.57 11.15 7.62
C PHE A 459 -7.11 11.41 9.05
N ARG A 460 -5.93 10.89 9.40
CA ARG A 460 -5.33 11.12 10.71
C ARG A 460 -5.10 12.60 10.99
N GLN A 461 -4.52 13.34 10.05
CA GLN A 461 -4.29 14.78 10.21
C GLN A 461 -5.59 15.56 10.38
N ARG A 462 -6.63 15.26 9.60
CA ARG A 462 -7.94 15.93 9.75
C ARG A 462 -8.55 15.67 11.12
N ILE A 463 -8.48 14.44 11.64
CA ILE A 463 -8.94 14.14 13.01
C ILE A 463 -8.10 14.88 14.05
N LEU A 464 -6.77 14.78 13.97
CA LEU A 464 -5.88 15.36 14.98
C LEU A 464 -5.78 16.90 14.92
N ASN A 465 -6.29 17.54 13.87
CA ASN A 465 -6.39 18.99 13.79
C ASN A 465 -7.64 19.53 14.48
N GLU A 466 -8.62 18.68 14.82
CA GLU A 466 -9.75 19.07 15.65
C GLU A 466 -9.24 19.41 17.07
N GLU A 467 -9.62 20.57 17.60
CA GLU A 467 -9.12 21.07 18.89
C GLU A 467 -9.25 20.04 20.02
N LYS A 468 -10.34 19.26 20.00
CA LYS A 468 -10.64 18.19 20.96
C LYS A 468 -9.64 17.04 20.95
N TYR A 469 -9.07 16.70 19.78
CA TYR A 469 -8.22 15.52 19.62
C TYR A 469 -6.74 15.87 19.44
N LYS A 470 -6.42 17.14 19.22
CA LYS A 470 -5.06 17.62 18.96
C LYS A 470 -4.08 17.30 20.08
N GLU A 471 -4.53 17.35 21.33
CA GLU A 471 -3.70 17.00 22.47
C GLU A 471 -3.37 15.50 22.46
N THR A 472 -2.09 15.16 22.62
CA THR A 472 -1.60 13.77 22.64
C THR A 472 -2.24 12.92 23.73
N LYS A 473 -2.77 13.55 24.79
CA LYS A 473 -3.51 12.85 25.84
C LYS A 473 -4.87 12.32 25.37
N ASN A 474 -5.44 12.83 24.28
CA ASN A 474 -6.78 12.47 23.79
C ASN A 474 -6.75 11.50 22.60
N HIS A 475 -5.56 11.02 22.19
CA HIS A 475 -5.44 10.01 21.15
C HIS A 475 -4.23 9.10 21.37
N GLU A 476 -4.25 7.94 20.70
CA GLU A 476 -3.15 6.99 20.69
C GLU A 476 -2.99 6.45 19.25
N LYS A 477 -1.81 6.66 18.66
CA LYS A 477 -1.47 6.07 17.37
C LYS A 477 -0.95 4.64 17.57
N ILE A 478 -1.62 3.66 16.96
CA ILE A 478 -1.20 2.25 16.99
C ILE A 478 -0.42 1.92 15.72
N SER A 479 -0.94 2.28 14.55
CA SER A 479 -0.25 2.13 13.26
C SER A 479 -0.68 3.26 12.32
N ASP A 480 -0.29 3.21 11.05
CA ASP A 480 -0.77 4.20 10.08
C ASP A 480 -2.24 4.02 9.72
N ASN A 481 -2.76 2.81 9.82
CA ASN A 481 -4.16 2.46 9.57
C ASN A 481 -5.01 2.31 10.84
N PHE A 482 -4.41 2.38 12.04
CA PHE A 482 -5.12 2.18 13.31
C PHE A 482 -4.81 3.28 14.33
N ILE A 483 -5.85 4.01 14.75
CA ILE A 483 -5.80 5.06 15.77
C ILE A 483 -6.91 4.84 16.80
N ILE A 484 -6.66 5.26 18.04
CA ILE A 484 -7.65 5.34 19.11
C ILE A 484 -7.82 6.81 19.51
N ILE A 485 -9.04 7.28 19.65
CA ILE A 485 -9.33 8.64 20.12
C ILE A 485 -10.33 8.61 21.27
N LYS A 486 -10.20 9.57 22.19
CA LYS A 486 -11.13 9.80 23.29
C LYS A 486 -12.26 10.70 22.79
N LEU A 487 -13.50 10.23 22.92
CA LEU A 487 -14.70 11.01 22.61
C LEU A 487 -15.32 11.56 23.89
N GLU A 488 -15.87 12.77 23.83
CA GLU A 488 -16.72 13.29 24.90
C GLU A 488 -18.14 12.74 24.82
N ARG A 489 -18.64 12.50 23.60
CA ARG A 489 -19.97 11.97 23.29
C ARG A 489 -19.93 11.08 22.05
N LEU A 490 -20.83 10.11 21.94
CA LEU A 490 -20.89 9.26 20.74
C LEU A 490 -21.22 10.04 19.47
N SER A 491 -21.98 11.14 19.57
CA SER A 491 -22.35 11.98 18.43
C SER A 491 -21.15 12.56 17.67
N GLU A 492 -19.98 12.67 18.30
CA GLU A 492 -18.74 13.06 17.63
C GLU A 492 -18.31 12.08 16.53
N MET A 493 -18.74 10.82 16.61
CA MET A 493 -18.49 9.83 15.56
C MET A 493 -19.08 10.23 14.21
N ILE A 494 -20.15 11.02 14.21
CA ILE A 494 -20.73 11.57 12.96
C ILE A 494 -19.72 12.45 12.24
N GLN A 495 -18.91 13.22 12.97
CA GLN A 495 -17.83 14.02 12.40
C GLN A 495 -16.74 13.13 11.78
N ILE A 496 -16.35 12.06 12.45
CA ILE A 496 -15.38 11.08 11.93
C ILE A 496 -15.88 10.47 10.62
N LEU A 497 -17.15 10.06 10.57
CA LEU A 497 -17.76 9.51 9.36
C LEU A 497 -17.85 10.54 8.23
N ASN A 498 -18.09 11.82 8.54
CA ASN A 498 -18.04 12.91 7.56
C ASN A 498 -16.62 13.16 7.03
N ILE A 499 -15.60 13.10 7.88
CA ILE A 499 -14.19 13.20 7.47
C ILE A 499 -13.86 12.05 6.51
N TYR A 500 -14.25 10.81 6.86
CA TYR A 500 -14.09 9.65 6.00
C TYR A 500 -14.82 9.82 4.66
N LYS A 501 -16.12 10.18 4.67
CA LYS A 501 -16.93 10.46 3.47
C LYS A 501 -16.24 11.43 2.53
N LYS A 502 -15.74 12.54 3.06
CA LYS A 502 -15.05 13.56 2.26
C LYS A 502 -13.76 12.98 1.66
N LEU A 503 -12.90 12.39 2.47
CA LEU A 503 -11.61 11.88 2.00
C LEU A 503 -11.72 10.71 1.02
N ILE A 504 -12.62 9.75 1.25
CA ILE A 504 -12.80 8.64 0.32
C ILE A 504 -13.36 9.16 -1.02
N THR A 505 -14.16 10.22 -1.01
CA THR A 505 -14.64 10.89 -2.23
C THR A 505 -13.52 11.68 -2.92
N ASP A 506 -12.65 12.35 -2.16
CA ASP A 506 -11.54 13.14 -2.69
C ASP A 506 -10.46 12.23 -3.36
N PHE A 507 -10.14 11.09 -2.74
CA PHE A 507 -9.07 10.18 -3.17
C PHE A 507 -9.55 9.06 -4.08
N PHE A 508 -10.72 8.47 -3.79
CA PHE A 508 -11.24 7.28 -4.48
C PHE A 508 -12.72 7.44 -4.87
N PRO A 509 -13.09 8.52 -5.60
CA PRO A 509 -14.49 8.82 -5.92
C PRO A 509 -15.21 7.65 -6.61
N LYS A 510 -14.49 6.90 -7.45
CA LYS A 510 -15.05 5.78 -8.22
C LYS A 510 -15.39 4.55 -7.36
N PHE A 511 -14.97 4.50 -6.09
CA PHE A 511 -15.33 3.39 -5.20
C PHE A 511 -16.82 3.41 -4.80
N LYS A 512 -17.52 4.54 -4.95
CA LYS A 512 -18.98 4.59 -4.75
C LYS A 512 -19.76 3.82 -5.82
N GLU A 513 -19.14 3.59 -6.97
CA GLU A 513 -19.73 2.88 -8.11
C GLU A 513 -19.60 1.36 -7.95
N THR A 514 -18.77 0.87 -7.02
CA THR A 514 -18.53 -0.55 -6.83
C THR A 514 -19.56 -1.22 -5.92
N LYS A 515 -19.72 -2.54 -6.08
CA LYS A 515 -20.56 -3.36 -5.18
C LYS A 515 -19.97 -3.49 -3.78
N GLU A 516 -18.64 -3.50 -3.68
CA GLU A 516 -17.88 -3.56 -2.44
C GLU A 516 -16.63 -2.71 -2.61
N SER A 517 -16.33 -1.88 -1.61
CA SER A 517 -15.14 -1.04 -1.61
C SER A 517 -13.90 -1.89 -1.28
N PRO A 518 -12.79 -1.75 -2.04
CA PRO A 518 -11.51 -2.37 -1.67
C PRO A 518 -10.94 -1.83 -0.34
N ILE A 519 -11.31 -0.61 0.05
CA ILE A 519 -10.94 0.00 1.34
C ILE A 519 -12.13 -0.08 2.29
N LYS A 520 -11.91 -0.60 3.49
CA LYS A 520 -12.93 -0.71 4.54
C LYS A 520 -12.56 0.10 5.77
N LEU A 521 -13.56 0.75 6.35
CA LEU A 521 -13.50 1.46 7.62
C LEU A 521 -14.19 0.62 8.70
N ALA A 522 -13.48 0.32 9.78
CA ALA A 522 -14.05 -0.28 10.98
C ALA A 522 -13.87 0.67 12.17
N ILE A 523 -14.97 0.97 12.86
CA ILE A 523 -14.98 1.76 14.09
C ILE A 523 -15.59 0.91 15.21
N SER A 524 -14.97 0.94 16.37
CA SER A 524 -15.51 0.31 17.57
C SER A 524 -15.45 1.28 18.74
N CYS A 525 -16.56 1.46 19.45
CA CYS A 525 -16.68 2.46 20.51
C CYS A 525 -17.30 1.88 21.78
N SER A 526 -16.77 2.29 22.92
CA SER A 526 -17.36 2.04 24.25
C SER A 526 -16.67 2.87 25.31
N HIS A 527 -17.13 2.72 26.55
CA HIS A 527 -16.35 3.13 27.71
C HIS A 527 -15.02 2.37 27.79
N VAL A 528 -14.00 3.01 28.38
CA VAL A 528 -12.64 2.46 28.54
C VAL A 528 -12.62 1.15 29.32
N LYS A 529 -13.57 0.92 30.24
CA LYS A 529 -13.68 -0.31 31.03
C LYS A 529 -13.96 -1.59 30.23
N PHE A 530 -14.41 -1.47 28.98
CA PHE A 530 -14.70 -2.64 28.16
C PHE A 530 -13.41 -3.31 27.63
N PRO A 531 -13.37 -4.64 27.56
CA PRO A 531 -12.16 -5.35 27.12
C PRO A 531 -11.79 -5.05 25.65
N PHE A 532 -10.49 -4.80 25.40
CA PHE A 532 -9.96 -4.52 24.06
C PHE A 532 -10.30 -5.60 23.03
N PHE A 533 -10.31 -6.87 23.43
CA PHE A 533 -10.59 -7.99 22.52
C PHE A 533 -11.98 -7.94 21.88
N GLU A 534 -12.96 -7.38 22.60
CA GLU A 534 -14.30 -7.16 22.04
C GLU A 534 -14.24 -6.16 20.90
N HIS A 535 -13.39 -5.13 20.99
CA HIS A 535 -13.16 -4.20 19.89
C HIS A 535 -12.41 -4.87 18.73
N TRP A 536 -11.28 -5.52 19.02
CA TRP A 536 -10.40 -6.07 17.99
C TRP A 536 -11.11 -7.05 17.05
N ARG A 537 -11.99 -7.90 17.58
CA ARG A 537 -12.78 -8.85 16.78
C ARG A 537 -13.58 -8.20 15.64
N TYR A 538 -14.02 -6.94 15.81
CA TYR A 538 -14.73 -6.20 14.76
C TYR A 538 -13.80 -5.37 13.88
N LEU A 539 -12.65 -4.95 14.40
CA LEU A 539 -11.69 -4.10 13.69
C LEU A 539 -10.83 -4.89 12.69
N GLU A 540 -10.49 -6.14 13.01
CA GLU A 540 -9.52 -6.93 12.25
C GLU A 540 -10.04 -7.38 10.88
N ASN A 541 -11.31 -7.78 10.78
CA ASN A 541 -11.89 -8.38 9.58
C ASN A 541 -13.29 -7.81 9.25
N PRO A 542 -13.38 -6.52 8.89
CA PRO A 542 -14.66 -5.91 8.51
C PRO A 542 -15.24 -6.56 7.26
N LYS A 543 -16.52 -6.91 7.31
CA LYS A 543 -17.22 -7.55 6.19
C LYS A 543 -17.80 -6.53 5.23
N ASN A 544 -18.23 -5.37 5.72
CA ASN A 544 -18.82 -4.28 4.95
C ASN A 544 -17.84 -3.12 4.76
N ASP A 545 -18.20 -2.17 3.90
CA ASP A 545 -17.32 -1.05 3.53
C ASP A 545 -17.15 -0.09 4.71
N VAL A 546 -18.22 0.11 5.49
CA VAL A 546 -18.19 0.85 6.76
C VAL A 546 -18.88 0.03 7.83
N GLU A 547 -18.14 -0.32 8.89
CA GLU A 547 -18.66 -0.98 10.08
C GLU A 547 -18.45 -0.11 11.31
N VAL A 548 -19.50 0.04 12.11
CA VAL A 548 -19.46 0.72 13.41
C VAL A 548 -20.06 -0.21 14.46
N MET A 549 -19.34 -0.40 15.57
CA MET A 549 -19.77 -1.24 16.68
C MET A 549 -19.80 -0.45 17.98
N LEU A 550 -20.91 -0.54 18.72
CA LEU A 550 -21.04 0.03 20.07
C LEU A 550 -20.95 -1.09 21.11
N VAL A 551 -19.75 -1.34 21.61
CA VAL A 551 -19.49 -2.39 22.61
C VAL A 551 -20.15 -2.00 23.94
N GLY A 552 -20.91 -2.93 24.52
CA GLY A 552 -21.67 -2.70 25.76
C GLY A 552 -23.04 -2.01 25.61
N ARG A 553 -23.34 -1.39 24.46
CA ARG A 553 -24.61 -0.64 24.24
C ARG A 553 -25.55 -1.27 23.18
N ARG A 554 -25.29 -2.51 22.74
CA ARG A 554 -26.03 -3.26 21.70
C ARG A 554 -26.36 -2.39 20.49
N GLY A 555 -25.34 -2.05 19.70
CA GLY A 555 -25.48 -1.33 18.44
C GLY A 555 -24.44 -1.78 17.43
N LYS A 556 -24.89 -2.12 16.22
CA LYS A 556 -24.03 -2.47 15.10
C LYS A 556 -24.59 -1.83 13.83
N MET A 557 -23.73 -1.12 13.13
CA MET A 557 -24.01 -0.57 11.82
C MET A 557 -23.04 -1.15 10.80
N SER A 558 -23.56 -1.56 9.65
CA SER A 558 -22.81 -2.25 8.61
C SER A 558 -23.36 -1.89 7.23
N ILE A 559 -22.76 -0.87 6.61
CA ILE A 559 -23.28 -0.26 5.38
C ILE A 559 -22.29 -0.36 4.23
N LYS A 560 -22.82 -0.26 3.01
CA LYS A 560 -22.02 -0.07 1.80
C LYS A 560 -21.63 1.39 1.64
N LEU A 561 -20.52 1.65 0.96
CA LEU A 561 -19.98 2.99 0.78
C LEU A 561 -20.98 3.93 0.09
N LYS A 562 -21.70 3.43 -0.93
CA LYS A 562 -22.76 4.18 -1.63
C LYS A 562 -23.94 4.60 -0.74
N GLN A 563 -24.11 3.97 0.42
CA GLN A 563 -25.19 4.26 1.36
C GLN A 563 -24.79 5.29 2.42
N LEU A 564 -23.49 5.59 2.55
CA LEU A 564 -22.95 6.49 3.57
C LEU A 564 -23.53 7.91 3.43
N ASP A 565 -23.71 8.40 2.20
CA ASP A 565 -24.29 9.72 1.95
C ASP A 565 -25.73 9.79 2.45
N ALA A 566 -26.57 8.85 2.02
CA ALA A 566 -27.97 8.78 2.42
C ALA A 566 -28.13 8.65 3.94
N LEU A 567 -27.22 7.94 4.61
CA LEU A 567 -27.22 7.82 6.06
C LEU A 567 -26.84 9.13 6.76
N LEU A 568 -25.74 9.77 6.35
CA LEU A 568 -25.25 10.99 7.01
C LEU A 568 -26.17 12.19 6.79
N ASP A 569 -26.87 12.25 5.66
CA ASP A 569 -27.81 13.31 5.31
C ASP A 569 -29.19 13.11 6.00
N LEU A 570 -29.38 11.99 6.71
CA LEU A 570 -30.63 11.65 7.38
C LEU A 570 -30.94 12.62 8.53
N LYS A 571 -31.88 13.52 8.29
CA LYS A 571 -32.45 14.41 9.30
C LYS A 571 -33.62 13.71 10.00
N LEU A 572 -33.44 13.44 11.28
CA LEU A 572 -34.42 12.75 12.09
C LEU A 572 -35.02 13.76 13.08
N GLU A 573 -36.29 14.11 12.85
CA GLU A 573 -36.95 15.23 13.53
C GLU A 573 -37.63 14.81 14.85
N ASN A 574 -38.04 13.54 14.98
CA ASN A 574 -38.76 13.05 16.16
C ASN A 574 -37.91 12.05 16.98
N LYS A 575 -37.01 12.60 17.82
CA LYS A 575 -36.07 11.83 18.66
C LYS A 575 -36.78 10.79 19.53
N THR A 576 -37.86 11.19 20.23
CA THR A 576 -38.62 10.34 21.14
C THR A 576 -39.26 9.14 20.45
N ALA A 577 -39.82 9.34 19.26
CA ALA A 577 -40.44 8.25 18.51
C ALA A 577 -39.39 7.27 17.97
N ILE A 578 -38.17 7.73 17.66
CA ILE A 578 -37.10 6.85 17.20
C ILE A 578 -36.43 6.11 18.37
N GLU A 579 -36.31 6.74 19.55
CA GLU A 579 -35.91 6.04 20.77
C GLU A 579 -36.89 4.92 21.13
N LYS A 580 -38.21 5.16 20.98
CA LYS A 580 -39.23 4.12 21.11
C LYS A 580 -39.02 2.99 20.09
N LEU A 581 -38.76 3.32 18.82
CA LEU A 581 -38.45 2.32 17.79
C LEU A 581 -37.18 1.52 18.10
N ALA A 582 -36.13 2.17 18.60
CA ALA A 582 -34.89 1.51 19.00
C ALA A 582 -35.13 0.51 20.14
N LYS A 583 -35.93 0.88 21.15
CA LYS A 583 -36.34 -0.02 22.24
C LYS A 583 -37.19 -1.19 21.74
N ILE A 584 -38.11 -0.96 20.81
CA ILE A 584 -38.90 -2.05 20.21
C ILE A 584 -37.99 -3.02 19.47
N ALA A 585 -37.04 -2.52 18.68
CA ALA A 585 -36.12 -3.35 17.91
C ALA A 585 -35.15 -4.15 18.76
N GLU A 586 -34.81 -3.70 19.97
CA GLU A 586 -34.04 -4.49 20.94
C GLU A 586 -34.79 -5.75 21.37
N THR A 587 -36.12 -5.74 21.29
CA THR A 587 -36.98 -6.89 21.58
C THR A 587 -37.28 -7.70 20.30
N SER A 588 -37.68 -7.03 19.22
CA SER A 588 -37.95 -7.65 17.92
C SER A 588 -37.82 -6.63 16.78
N GLU A 589 -36.90 -6.89 15.86
CA GLU A 589 -36.72 -6.09 14.65
C GLU A 589 -37.96 -6.13 13.74
N GLN A 590 -38.70 -7.25 13.72
CA GLN A 590 -39.96 -7.38 12.97
C GLN A 590 -41.05 -6.46 13.51
N LEU A 591 -41.18 -6.36 14.84
CA LEU A 591 -42.15 -5.44 15.46
C LEU A 591 -41.79 -3.98 15.17
N ALA A 592 -40.50 -3.64 15.23
CA ALA A 592 -40.05 -2.30 14.86
C ALA A 592 -40.34 -1.99 13.37
N TRP A 593 -40.17 -2.98 12.48
CA TRP A 593 -40.59 -2.88 11.08
C TRP A 593 -42.09 -2.60 10.95
N MET A 594 -42.96 -3.38 11.60
CA MET A 594 -44.41 -3.17 11.57
C MET A 594 -44.79 -1.78 12.08
N GLN A 595 -44.16 -1.32 13.16
CA GLN A 595 -44.40 0.01 13.73
C GLN A 595 -44.05 1.12 12.73
N ILE A 596 -42.92 1.00 12.02
CA ILE A 596 -42.48 2.00 11.03
C ILE A 596 -43.45 2.12 9.85
N PHE A 597 -44.02 1.00 9.39
CA PHE A 597 -44.92 0.97 8.24
C PHE A 597 -46.42 1.04 8.61
N SER A 598 -46.74 1.20 9.90
CA SER A 598 -48.09 1.54 10.34
C SER A 598 -48.51 2.92 9.84
N SER A 599 -49.82 3.20 9.81
CA SER A 599 -50.35 4.53 9.46
C SER A 599 -49.74 5.65 10.31
N GLU A 600 -49.52 5.39 11.59
CA GLU A 600 -48.87 6.33 12.51
C GLU A 600 -47.35 6.42 12.28
N GLY A 601 -46.69 5.31 11.93
CA GLY A 601 -45.29 5.28 11.55
C GLY A 601 -44.98 6.03 10.25
N ILE A 602 -45.86 5.94 9.24
CA ILE A 602 -45.77 6.71 7.99
C ILE A 602 -45.79 8.21 8.27
N LYS A 603 -46.67 8.65 9.16
CA LYS A 603 -46.77 10.06 9.54
C LYS A 603 -45.56 10.52 10.34
N ASN A 604 -45.07 9.69 11.26
CA ASN A 604 -44.04 10.07 12.23
C ASN A 604 -42.59 9.87 11.72
N HIS A 605 -42.38 9.01 10.72
CA HIS A 605 -41.05 8.59 10.26
C HIS A 605 -40.89 8.51 8.72
N PRO A 606 -41.35 9.50 7.92
CA PRO A 606 -41.29 9.42 6.46
C PRO A 606 -39.86 9.27 5.92
N LYS A 607 -38.89 9.99 6.51
CA LYS A 607 -37.47 9.92 6.13
C LYS A 607 -36.83 8.57 6.46
N LEU A 608 -37.27 7.91 7.53
CA LEU A 608 -36.78 6.58 7.90
C LEU A 608 -37.27 5.53 6.89
N GLN A 609 -38.52 5.65 6.44
CA GLN A 609 -39.06 4.78 5.38
C GLN A 609 -38.33 4.98 4.06
N GLU A 610 -38.03 6.23 3.69
CA GLU A 610 -37.24 6.51 2.50
C GLU A 610 -35.85 5.88 2.59
N ALA A 611 -35.19 5.98 3.75
CA ALA A 611 -33.89 5.35 3.99
C ALA A 611 -33.95 3.81 3.87
N LEU A 612 -34.99 3.17 4.42
CA LEU A 612 -35.24 1.73 4.27
C LEU A 612 -35.49 1.34 2.82
N ARG A 613 -36.28 2.13 2.06
CA ARG A 613 -36.51 1.92 0.62
C ARG A 613 -35.23 2.08 -0.21
N LYS A 614 -34.30 2.94 0.23
CA LYS A 614 -32.94 3.07 -0.33
C LYS A 614 -32.00 1.92 0.05
N GLY A 615 -32.49 0.91 0.77
CA GLY A 615 -31.78 -0.33 1.07
C GLY A 615 -30.93 -0.29 2.34
N LEU A 616 -31.07 0.73 3.20
CA LEU A 616 -30.49 0.71 4.54
C LEU A 616 -31.25 -0.29 5.42
N LYS A 617 -30.53 -0.99 6.31
CA LYS A 617 -31.19 -1.91 7.26
C LYS A 617 -31.70 -1.15 8.47
N LEU A 618 -32.75 -1.67 9.09
CA LEU A 618 -33.32 -1.07 10.28
C LEU A 618 -32.30 -1.06 11.44
N SER A 619 -31.59 -2.17 11.66
CA SER A 619 -30.49 -2.25 12.64
C SER A 619 -29.43 -1.14 12.50
N ASP A 620 -29.06 -0.81 11.26
CA ASP A 620 -28.06 0.21 10.94
C ASP A 620 -28.58 1.60 11.30
N LEU A 621 -29.81 1.90 10.91
CA LEU A 621 -30.48 3.16 11.18
C LEU A 621 -30.67 3.41 12.68
N LEU A 622 -31.05 2.38 13.43
CA LEU A 622 -31.23 2.49 14.88
C LEU A 622 -29.89 2.70 15.59
N THR A 623 -28.83 2.03 15.15
CA THR A 623 -27.47 2.27 15.67
C THR A 623 -27.01 3.71 15.37
N TYR A 624 -27.25 4.19 14.15
CA TYR A 624 -26.96 5.57 13.77
C TYR A 624 -27.72 6.59 14.63
N VAL A 625 -28.98 6.33 14.95
CA VAL A 625 -29.77 7.19 15.85
C VAL A 625 -29.18 7.19 17.26
N LYS A 626 -28.82 6.03 17.80
CA LYS A 626 -28.18 5.93 19.12
C LYS A 626 -26.93 6.80 19.17
N ILE A 627 -26.09 6.74 18.14
CA ILE A 627 -24.88 7.57 18.02
C ILE A 627 -25.23 9.06 17.99
N LYS A 628 -26.22 9.46 17.18
CA LYS A 628 -26.60 10.86 17.00
C LYS A 628 -27.31 11.48 18.21
N SER A 629 -27.89 10.64 19.07
CA SER A 629 -28.78 11.06 20.17
C SER A 629 -28.07 11.26 21.52
N ASP A 630 -26.85 10.73 21.65
CA ASP A 630 -25.94 10.90 22.81
C ASP A 630 -25.19 12.23 22.70
#